data_AF-A0AAV5HS94-F1
#
_entry.id   AF-A0AAV5HS94-F1
#
_cell.length_a   1.000
_cell.length_b   1.000
_cell.length_c   1.000
_cell.angle_alpha   90.00
_cell.angle_beta   90.00
_cell.angle_gamma   90.00
#
_symmetry.space_group_name_H-M   'P 1'
#
loop_
_entity.id
_entity.type
_entity.pdbx_description
1 polymer ?
#
loop_
_entity_poly.entity_id
_entity_poly.type
_entity_poly.pdbx_seq_one_letter_code
_entity_poly.pdbx_strand_id
1 'polypeptide(L)'
;MVGADWLRSGKRENDFGSRPDSIVQKYAAWGRPEFFFIVNIQIPGTTMYTIAVYYMLKTPLEEHLLLHKFVNGDDAYRNSRFKLIPYISTGSWIVKQCVGKKACLIGQALECHYYRGTNYLEIEIDVGSSTLARGVMNFVLGYFNNLVIEMAFLIQGNTQEELPESLLGTCRLNHLDVTKSVLATP
;
A
#
# COMPACT_ATOMS: atom_id res chain seq x y z
N MET A 1 5.11 -10.86 0.27
CA MET A 1 5.89 -9.62 0.31
C MET A 1 7.32 -9.98 -0.05
N VAL A 2 7.97 -9.22 -0.93
CA VAL A 2 9.35 -9.45 -1.40
C VAL A 2 10.28 -8.27 -1.12
N GLY A 3 9.73 -7.13 -0.73
CA GLY A 3 10.50 -5.95 -0.35
C GLY A 3 9.63 -4.90 0.31
N ALA A 4 10.26 -3.91 0.94
CA ALA A 4 9.62 -2.72 1.45
C ALA A 4 10.62 -1.55 1.48
N ASP A 5 10.14 -0.35 1.19
CA ASP A 5 10.90 0.90 1.34
C ASP A 5 10.30 1.74 2.47
N TRP A 6 11.18 2.37 3.26
CA TRP A 6 10.82 3.37 4.27
C TRP A 6 11.59 4.65 3.99
N LEU A 7 10.93 5.60 3.34
CA LEU A 7 11.58 6.78 2.79
C LEU A 7 11.10 8.06 3.46
N ARG A 8 11.97 9.08 3.41
CA ARG A 8 11.61 10.47 3.63
C ARG A 8 12.01 11.30 2.41
N SER A 9 11.18 12.26 2.02
CA SER A 9 11.43 13.12 0.87
C SER A 9 10.84 14.52 1.07
N GLY A 10 11.32 15.47 0.28
CA GLY A 10 10.71 16.81 0.15
C GLY A 10 9.59 16.86 -0.89
N LYS A 11 9.38 15.77 -1.62
CA LYS A 11 8.36 15.61 -2.67
C LYS A 11 7.61 14.30 -2.49
N ARG A 12 6.50 14.16 -3.22
CA ARG A 12 5.78 12.89 -3.37
C ARG A 12 6.65 11.89 -4.11
N GLU A 13 6.74 10.68 -3.57
CA GLU A 13 7.46 9.57 -4.20
C GLU A 13 6.45 8.61 -4.82
N ASN A 14 6.48 8.48 -6.14
CA ASN A 14 5.52 7.66 -6.88
C ASN A 14 6.22 6.76 -7.90
N ASP A 15 5.42 5.90 -8.50
CA ASP A 15 5.77 4.99 -9.60
C ASP A 15 7.11 4.28 -9.36
N PHE A 16 7.27 3.74 -8.14
CA PHE A 16 8.44 2.96 -7.75
C PHE A 16 8.69 1.78 -8.69
N GLY A 17 7.62 1.17 -9.20
CA GLY A 17 7.72 0.07 -10.15
C GLY A 17 8.48 0.43 -11.44
N SER A 18 8.40 1.66 -11.94
CA SER A 18 9.10 2.08 -13.17
C SER A 18 10.56 2.46 -12.96
N ARG A 19 10.99 2.69 -11.71
CA ARG A 19 12.37 3.13 -11.42
C ARG A 19 13.39 2.08 -11.90
N PRO A 20 14.47 2.48 -12.60
CA PRO A 20 15.43 1.53 -13.17
C PRO A 20 16.02 0.53 -12.16
N ASP A 21 16.26 0.97 -10.92
CA ASP A 21 16.83 0.14 -9.86
C ASP A 21 15.81 -0.66 -9.05
N SER A 22 14.52 -0.54 -9.38
CA SER A 22 13.45 -1.24 -8.65
C SER A 22 13.57 -2.75 -8.83
N ILE A 23 13.06 -3.50 -7.85
CA ILE A 23 12.98 -4.96 -7.93
C ILE A 23 12.17 -5.41 -9.16
N VAL A 24 11.17 -4.61 -9.56
CA VAL A 24 10.31 -4.88 -10.71
C VAL A 24 11.10 -4.83 -12.02
N GLN A 25 11.89 -3.77 -12.21
CA GLN A 25 12.70 -3.61 -13.42
C GLN A 25 13.85 -4.63 -13.48
N LYS A 26 14.45 -4.97 -12.34
CA LYS A 26 15.47 -6.03 -12.27
C LYS A 26 14.92 -7.39 -12.69
N TYR A 27 13.73 -7.75 -12.22
CA TYR A 27 13.08 -9.01 -12.60
C TYR A 27 12.70 -9.04 -14.09
N ALA A 28 12.20 -7.92 -14.61
CA ALA A 28 11.91 -7.79 -16.04
C ALA A 28 13.18 -7.92 -16.90
N ALA A 29 14.29 -7.29 -16.49
CA ALA A 29 15.59 -7.39 -17.18
C ALA A 29 16.17 -8.81 -17.17
N TRP A 30 15.83 -9.62 -16.17
CA TRP A 30 16.15 -11.04 -16.12
C TRP A 30 15.20 -11.93 -16.92
N GLY A 31 14.23 -11.35 -17.64
CA GLY A 31 13.25 -12.08 -18.44
C GLY A 31 12.25 -12.88 -17.62
N ARG A 32 12.04 -12.52 -16.34
CA ARG A 32 11.13 -13.26 -15.47
C ARG A 32 9.67 -12.82 -15.65
N PRO A 33 8.70 -13.75 -15.51
CA PRO A 33 7.30 -13.47 -15.82
C PRO A 33 6.49 -12.92 -14.64
N GLU A 34 7.07 -12.76 -13.45
CA GLU A 34 6.27 -12.42 -12.28
C GLU A 34 5.67 -11.02 -12.35
N PHE A 35 4.43 -10.94 -11.88
CA PHE A 35 3.70 -9.69 -11.72
C PHE A 35 3.87 -9.15 -10.29
N PHE A 36 4.04 -7.84 -10.17
CA PHE A 36 4.18 -7.15 -8.89
C PHE A 36 2.94 -6.31 -8.57
N PHE A 37 2.55 -6.34 -7.31
CA PHE A 37 1.57 -5.43 -6.75
C PHE A 37 2.24 -4.60 -5.66
N ILE A 38 2.22 -3.28 -5.82
CA ILE A 38 2.92 -2.35 -4.94
C ILE A 38 1.88 -1.50 -4.22
N VAL A 39 1.95 -1.46 -2.90
CA VAL A 39 1.16 -0.50 -2.10
C VAL A 39 2.11 0.57 -1.59
N ASN A 40 1.88 1.80 -2.01
CA ASN A 40 2.67 2.97 -1.70
C ASN A 40 1.83 3.91 -0.82
N ILE A 41 2.13 4.01 0.47
CA ILE A 41 1.44 4.87 1.43
C ILE A 41 2.23 6.15 1.61
N GLN A 42 1.67 7.28 1.15
CA GLN A 42 2.24 8.61 1.31
C GLN A 42 1.67 9.25 2.58
N ILE A 43 2.56 9.68 3.48
CA ILE A 43 2.19 10.35 4.73
C ILE A 43 2.70 11.80 4.65
N PRO A 44 1.85 12.75 4.25
CA PRO A 44 2.26 14.14 4.11
C PRO A 44 2.39 14.82 5.47
N GLY A 45 3.35 15.74 5.55
CA GLY A 45 3.69 16.52 6.73
C GLY A 45 4.78 17.53 6.38
N THR A 46 5.43 18.12 7.38
CA THR A 46 6.62 18.96 7.16
C THR A 46 7.77 18.17 6.53
N THR A 47 7.89 16.89 6.88
CA THR A 47 8.65 15.87 6.15
C THR A 47 7.65 14.87 5.58
N MET A 48 7.72 14.57 4.29
CA MET A 48 6.90 13.51 3.70
C MET A 48 7.57 12.18 3.96
N TYR A 49 6.81 11.23 4.49
CA TYR A 49 7.24 9.85 4.66
C TYR A 49 6.51 8.94 3.69
N THR A 50 7.19 7.93 3.19
CA THR A 50 6.63 6.95 2.26
C THR A 50 6.94 5.54 2.74
N ILE A 51 5.90 4.71 2.82
CA ILE A 51 6.04 3.25 2.99
C ILE A 51 5.60 2.61 1.68
N ALA A 52 6.53 2.00 0.95
CA ALA A 52 6.18 1.15 -0.18
C ALA A 52 6.36 -0.32 0.22
N VAL A 53 5.36 -1.17 -0.03
CA VAL A 53 5.47 -2.62 0.18
C VAL A 53 5.22 -3.35 -1.14
N TYR A 54 6.11 -4.28 -1.46
CA TYR A 54 6.13 -4.98 -2.74
C TYR A 54 5.65 -6.42 -2.55
N TYR A 55 4.62 -6.78 -3.29
CA TYR A 55 4.08 -8.14 -3.39
C TYR A 55 4.36 -8.68 -4.78
N MET A 56 4.72 -9.95 -4.86
CA MET A 56 5.01 -10.64 -6.11
C MET A 56 4.08 -11.83 -6.21
N LEU A 57 3.36 -11.92 -7.31
CA LEU A 57 2.52 -13.08 -7.61
C LEU A 57 3.41 -14.30 -7.89
N LYS A 58 2.98 -15.46 -7.38
CA LYS A 58 3.66 -16.73 -7.63
C LYS A 58 3.15 -17.46 -8.85
N THR A 59 1.99 -17.05 -9.36
CA THR A 59 1.38 -17.59 -10.57
C THR A 59 0.98 -16.44 -11.50
N PRO A 60 0.75 -16.71 -12.80
CA PRO A 60 0.34 -15.69 -13.77
C PRO A 60 -0.87 -14.88 -13.33
N LEU A 61 -0.93 -13.60 -13.71
CA LEU A 61 -2.01 -12.69 -13.35
C LEU A 61 -3.37 -13.20 -13.84
N GLU A 62 -3.39 -13.85 -15.00
CA GLU A 62 -4.57 -14.38 -15.70
C GLU A 62 -5.27 -15.49 -14.92
N GLU A 63 -4.56 -16.18 -14.02
CA GLU A 63 -5.15 -17.20 -13.14
C GLU A 63 -6.01 -16.58 -12.03
N HIS A 64 -5.86 -15.27 -11.76
CA HIS A 64 -6.57 -14.56 -10.69
C HIS A 64 -7.63 -13.63 -11.29
N LEU A 65 -8.81 -14.17 -11.61
CA LEU A 65 -9.85 -13.41 -12.35
C LEU A 65 -10.18 -12.02 -11.78
N LEU A 66 -10.42 -11.91 -10.47
CA LEU A 66 -10.74 -10.63 -9.82
C LEU A 66 -9.56 -9.66 -9.82
N LEU A 67 -8.35 -10.16 -9.58
CA LEU A 67 -7.13 -9.36 -9.62
C LEU A 67 -6.79 -8.91 -11.05
N HIS A 68 -6.92 -9.79 -12.04
CA HIS A 68 -6.75 -9.45 -13.45
C HIS A 68 -7.72 -8.34 -13.87
N LYS A 69 -9.01 -8.43 -13.48
CA LYS A 69 -10.00 -7.36 -13.69
C LYS A 69 -9.62 -6.08 -12.98
N PHE A 70 -9.14 -6.16 -11.74
CA PHE A 70 -8.72 -4.99 -10.96
C PHE A 70 -7.51 -4.29 -11.59
N VAL A 71 -6.51 -5.06 -12.02
CA VAL A 71 -5.30 -4.54 -12.68
C VAL A 71 -5.65 -3.84 -13.98
N ASN A 72 -6.53 -4.42 -14.79
CA ASN A 72 -6.89 -3.91 -16.12
C ASN A 72 -8.16 -3.03 -16.13
N GLY A 73 -8.77 -2.79 -14.96
CA GLY A 73 -9.95 -1.94 -14.81
C GLY A 73 -9.61 -0.46 -14.83
N ASP A 74 -10.64 0.40 -14.69
CA ASP A 74 -10.45 1.83 -14.51
C ASP A 74 -10.31 2.21 -13.02
N ASP A 75 -10.01 3.48 -12.75
CA ASP A 75 -9.81 3.96 -11.39
C ASP A 75 -11.11 3.93 -10.58
N ALA A 76 -12.28 4.09 -11.20
CA ALA A 76 -13.57 3.97 -10.52
C ALA A 76 -13.77 2.55 -9.97
N TYR A 77 -13.48 1.53 -10.78
CA TYR A 77 -13.53 0.12 -10.40
C TYR A 77 -12.52 -0.20 -9.30
N ARG A 78 -11.29 0.31 -9.41
CA ARG A 78 -10.25 0.10 -8.40
C ARG A 78 -10.61 0.77 -7.08
N ASN A 79 -11.07 2.02 -7.12
CA ASN A 79 -11.44 2.79 -5.94
C ASN A 79 -12.61 2.16 -5.19
N SER A 80 -13.58 1.57 -5.90
CA SER A 80 -14.73 0.92 -5.27
C SER A 80 -14.41 -0.44 -4.64
N ARG A 81 -13.19 -0.98 -4.80
CA ARG A 81 -12.84 -2.34 -4.38
C ARG A 81 -11.57 -2.45 -3.57
N PHE A 82 -10.63 -1.51 -3.68
CA PHE A 82 -9.38 -1.59 -2.94
C PHE A 82 -9.63 -1.40 -1.44
N LYS A 83 -9.34 -2.43 -0.66
CA LYS A 83 -9.72 -2.53 0.75
C LYS A 83 -8.50 -2.75 1.64
N LEU A 84 -8.47 -2.06 2.77
CA LEU A 84 -7.50 -2.25 3.85
C LEU A 84 -8.21 -2.77 5.11
N ILE A 85 -7.60 -3.76 5.75
CA ILE A 85 -7.93 -4.17 7.11
C ILE A 85 -6.72 -3.84 8.00
N PRO A 86 -6.79 -2.79 8.84
CA PRO A 86 -5.74 -2.47 9.77
C PRO A 86 -5.93 -3.20 11.10
N TYR A 87 -4.82 -3.49 11.79
CA TYR A 87 -4.84 -4.00 13.15
C TYR A 87 -3.60 -3.53 13.93
N ILE A 88 -3.81 -3.04 15.15
CA ILE A 88 -2.73 -2.60 16.04
C ILE A 88 -2.59 -3.63 17.17
N SER A 89 -1.60 -4.51 17.07
CA SER A 89 -1.34 -5.53 18.09
C SER A 89 -0.66 -4.92 19.32
N THR A 90 0.33 -4.06 19.12
CA THR A 90 1.05 -3.33 20.19
C THR A 90 0.85 -1.83 20.05
N GLY A 91 0.49 -1.15 21.15
CA GLY A 91 0.26 0.29 21.18
C GLY A 91 -0.68 0.71 22.30
N SER A 92 -0.71 2.01 22.62
CA SER A 92 -1.64 2.55 23.63
C SER A 92 -3.09 2.38 23.18
N TRP A 93 -4.01 2.26 24.15
CA TRP A 93 -5.44 2.09 23.85
C TRP A 93 -5.99 3.22 22.97
N ILE A 94 -5.54 4.47 23.18
CA ILE A 94 -5.96 5.62 22.37
C ILE A 94 -5.53 5.49 20.90
N VAL A 95 -4.30 5.00 20.63
CA VAL A 95 -3.85 4.74 19.24
C VAL A 95 -4.70 3.64 18.60
N LYS A 96 -5.00 2.56 19.34
CA LYS A 96 -5.86 1.48 18.84
C LYS A 96 -7.26 1.96 18.49
N GLN A 97 -7.83 2.89 19.27
CA GLN A 97 -9.13 3.50 18.99
C GLN A 97 -9.10 4.39 17.75
N CYS A 98 -8.07 5.22 17.58
CA CYS A 98 -7.95 6.11 16.42
C CYS A 98 -7.83 5.37 15.08
N VAL A 99 -7.05 4.28 15.04
CA VAL A 99 -6.88 3.47 13.82
C VAL A 99 -8.10 2.57 13.57
N GLY A 100 -8.71 2.05 14.64
CA GLY A 100 -9.78 1.08 14.55
C GLY A 100 -9.29 -0.30 14.05
N LYS A 101 -10.25 -1.20 13.82
CA LYS A 101 -10.02 -2.57 13.31
C LYS A 101 -10.92 -2.93 12.12
N LYS A 102 -11.75 -1.98 11.68
CA LYS A 102 -12.76 -2.21 10.66
C LYS A 102 -12.10 -2.13 9.29
N ALA A 103 -12.51 -3.03 8.39
CA ALA A 103 -12.14 -2.94 6.98
C ALA A 103 -12.65 -1.62 6.39
N CYS A 104 -11.83 -0.98 5.54
CA CYS A 104 -12.15 0.27 4.87
C CYS A 104 -11.83 0.16 3.38
N LEU A 105 -12.76 0.60 2.52
CA LEU A 105 -12.52 0.79 1.09
C LEU A 105 -11.68 2.06 0.92
N ILE A 106 -10.37 1.89 0.76
CA ILE A 106 -9.40 2.98 0.79
C ILE A 106 -9.62 3.96 -0.36
N GLY A 107 -9.89 3.48 -1.58
CA GLY A 107 -10.13 4.37 -2.71
C GLY A 107 -11.45 5.14 -2.67
N GLN A 108 -12.34 4.84 -1.71
CA GLN A 108 -13.51 5.67 -1.40
C GLN A 108 -13.24 6.69 -0.29
N ALA A 109 -12.24 6.42 0.57
CA ALA A 109 -11.93 7.24 1.74
C ALA A 109 -10.77 8.21 1.50
N LEU A 110 -9.86 7.87 0.59
CA LEU A 110 -8.63 8.59 0.25
C LEU A 110 -8.44 8.68 -1.26
N GLU A 111 -7.69 9.69 -1.70
CA GLU A 111 -7.27 9.78 -3.09
C GLU A 111 -6.21 8.70 -3.33
N CYS A 112 -6.43 7.92 -4.39
CA CYS A 112 -5.50 6.89 -4.83
C CYS A 112 -5.07 7.18 -6.26
N HIS A 113 -3.76 7.04 -6.54
CA HIS A 113 -3.20 7.12 -7.88
C HIS A 113 -2.68 5.75 -8.29
N TYR A 114 -2.94 5.37 -9.53
CA TYR A 114 -2.66 4.03 -10.04
C TYR A 114 -1.61 4.11 -11.16
N TYR A 115 -0.51 3.39 -11.00
CA TYR A 115 0.55 3.31 -12.00
C TYR A 115 0.66 1.88 -12.51
N ARG A 116 0.33 1.68 -13.78
CA ARG A 116 0.33 0.37 -14.45
C ARG A 116 1.49 0.31 -15.44
N GLY A 117 2.50 -0.50 -15.14
CA GLY A 117 3.56 -0.83 -16.09
C GLY A 117 3.24 -2.08 -16.90
N THR A 118 4.27 -2.80 -17.37
CA THR A 118 4.05 -4.10 -18.06
C THR A 118 3.79 -5.21 -17.04
N ASN A 119 4.66 -5.35 -16.03
CA ASN A 119 4.66 -6.42 -15.03
C ASN A 119 4.34 -5.95 -13.61
N TYR A 120 3.71 -4.78 -13.44
CA TYR A 120 3.25 -4.34 -12.12
C TYR A 120 2.01 -3.45 -12.17
N LEU A 121 1.34 -3.37 -11.03
CA LEU A 121 0.43 -2.29 -10.65
C LEU A 121 0.90 -1.71 -9.31
N GLU A 122 1.06 -0.40 -9.26
CA GLU A 122 1.27 0.36 -8.03
C GLU A 122 0.01 1.15 -7.68
N ILE A 123 -0.38 1.08 -6.41
CA ILE A 123 -1.40 1.94 -5.82
C ILE A 123 -0.70 2.87 -4.83
N GLU A 124 -0.69 4.14 -5.17
CA GLU A 124 -0.28 5.21 -4.28
C GLU A 124 -1.50 5.72 -3.51
N ILE A 125 -1.41 5.77 -2.19
CA ILE A 125 -2.46 6.20 -1.27
C ILE A 125 -2.02 7.52 -0.64
N ASP A 126 -2.74 8.60 -0.92
CA ASP A 126 -2.51 9.89 -0.29
C ASP A 126 -3.29 10.00 1.03
N VAL A 127 -2.61 9.72 2.14
CA VAL A 127 -3.22 9.87 3.48
C VAL A 127 -3.62 11.32 3.76
N GLY A 128 -2.96 12.29 3.13
CA GLY A 128 -3.25 13.70 3.30
C GLY A 128 -4.55 14.16 2.67
N SER A 129 -5.12 13.42 1.72
CA SER A 129 -6.31 13.85 1.00
C SER A 129 -7.55 13.93 1.90
N SER A 130 -7.53 13.27 3.06
CA SER A 130 -8.59 13.33 4.08
C SER A 130 -8.08 14.00 5.36
N THR A 131 -8.78 15.04 5.81
CA THR A 131 -8.49 15.70 7.10
C THR A 131 -8.53 14.73 8.27
N LEU A 132 -9.45 13.77 8.24
CA LEU A 132 -9.55 12.74 9.28
C LEU A 132 -8.33 11.80 9.25
N ALA A 133 -7.99 11.27 8.08
CA ALA A 133 -6.86 10.35 7.95
C ALA A 133 -5.52 11.04 8.27
N ARG A 134 -5.36 12.29 7.83
CA ARG A 134 -4.22 13.14 8.18
C ARG A 134 -4.11 13.37 9.68
N GLY A 135 -5.23 13.65 10.35
CA GLY A 135 -5.28 13.81 11.81
C GLY A 135 -4.87 12.53 12.54
N VAL A 136 -5.41 11.38 12.11
CA VAL A 136 -5.03 10.07 12.66
C VAL A 136 -3.54 9.80 12.43
N MET A 137 -3.01 9.97 11.22
CA MET A 137 -1.60 9.69 10.98
C MET A 137 -0.65 10.65 11.70
N ASN A 138 -0.94 11.95 11.76
CA ASN A 138 -0.12 12.89 12.53
C ASN A 138 -0.07 12.51 14.02
N PHE A 139 -1.17 11.98 14.56
CA PHE A 139 -1.19 11.45 15.92
C PHE A 139 -0.33 10.18 16.03
N VAL A 140 -0.51 9.22 15.12
CA VAL A 140 0.12 7.90 15.19
C VAL A 140 1.62 7.96 14.87
N LEU A 141 2.08 8.87 14.01
CA LEU A 141 3.49 9.03 13.61
C LEU A 141 4.43 9.18 14.82
N GLY A 142 4.05 9.97 15.83
CA GLY A 142 4.83 10.14 17.06
C GLY A 142 4.98 8.85 17.89
N TYR A 143 4.14 7.85 17.63
CA TYR A 143 4.16 6.56 18.31
C TYR A 143 4.73 5.42 17.47
N PHE A 144 5.06 5.60 16.18
CA PHE A 144 5.44 4.48 15.28
C PHE A 144 6.51 3.55 15.88
N ASN A 145 7.51 4.11 16.58
CA ASN A 145 8.56 3.35 17.28
C ASN A 145 8.06 2.41 18.40
N ASN A 146 6.85 2.63 18.89
CA ASN A 146 6.21 1.88 19.98
C ASN A 146 4.99 1.09 19.50
N LEU A 147 4.77 1.00 18.18
CA LEU A 147 3.62 0.31 17.60
C LEU A 147 4.03 -0.96 16.87
N VAL A 148 3.11 -1.93 16.90
CA VAL A 148 3.09 -3.01 15.92
C VAL A 148 1.81 -2.86 15.12
N ILE A 149 1.97 -2.51 13.85
CA ILE A 149 0.88 -2.24 12.90
C ILE A 149 0.83 -3.40 11.91
N GLU A 150 -0.34 -3.99 11.75
CA GLU A 150 -0.61 -5.05 10.80
C GLU A 150 -1.63 -4.56 9.78
N MET A 151 -1.39 -4.89 8.52
CA MET A 151 -2.24 -4.47 7.41
C MET A 151 -2.46 -5.65 6.48
N ALA A 152 -3.71 -5.84 6.06
CA ALA A 152 -4.07 -6.73 4.96
C ALA A 152 -4.74 -5.90 3.86
N PHE A 153 -4.25 -6.05 2.64
CA PHE A 153 -4.76 -5.37 1.44
C PHE A 153 -5.53 -6.38 0.60
N LEU A 154 -6.75 -6.03 0.21
CA LEU A 154 -7.67 -6.92 -0.49
C LEU A 154 -8.37 -6.19 -1.64
N ILE A 155 -8.87 -6.97 -2.59
CA ILE A 155 -9.90 -6.54 -3.54
C ILE A 155 -11.24 -7.05 -3.04
N GLN A 156 -12.15 -6.14 -2.73
CA GLN A 156 -13.50 -6.47 -2.32
C GLN A 156 -14.25 -7.17 -3.46
N GLY A 157 -14.84 -8.32 -3.15
CA GLY A 157 -15.81 -9.00 -3.99
C GLY A 157 -17.21 -8.49 -3.68
N ASN A 158 -17.95 -8.10 -4.71
CA ASN A 158 -19.30 -7.56 -4.61
C ASN A 158 -20.38 -8.53 -5.10
N THR A 159 -19.99 -9.65 -5.72
CA THR A 159 -20.89 -10.72 -6.17
C THR A 159 -20.46 -12.07 -5.61
N GLN A 160 -21.34 -13.08 -5.69
CA GLN A 160 -21.04 -14.42 -5.20
C GLN A 160 -19.85 -15.07 -5.92
N GLU A 161 -19.66 -14.75 -7.21
CA GLU A 161 -18.58 -15.24 -8.05
C GLU A 161 -17.25 -14.52 -7.77
N GLU A 162 -17.30 -13.30 -7.21
CA GLU A 162 -16.13 -12.56 -6.76
C GLU A 162 -15.69 -12.98 -5.33
N LEU A 163 -16.40 -13.92 -4.70
CA LEU A 163 -16.06 -14.45 -3.38
C LEU A 163 -15.33 -15.82 -3.47
N PRO A 164 -14.37 -16.10 -2.58
CA PRO A 164 -13.87 -15.21 -1.53
C PRO A 164 -13.10 -14.01 -2.10
N GLU A 165 -13.07 -12.92 -1.35
CA GLU A 165 -12.31 -11.72 -1.73
C GLU A 165 -10.83 -12.04 -1.98
N SER A 166 -10.20 -11.28 -2.87
CA SER A 166 -8.81 -11.52 -3.23
C SER A 166 -7.86 -10.82 -2.26
N LEU A 167 -7.13 -11.58 -1.44
CA LEU A 167 -6.04 -11.06 -0.61
C LEU A 167 -4.81 -10.79 -1.48
N LEU A 168 -4.43 -9.51 -1.56
CA LEU A 168 -3.27 -9.06 -2.34
C LEU A 168 -1.97 -9.27 -1.57
N GLY A 169 -2.02 -9.01 -0.26
CA GLY A 169 -0.86 -9.12 0.59
C GLY A 169 -1.12 -8.63 2.00
N THR A 170 -0.23 -9.02 2.89
CA THR A 170 -0.20 -8.54 4.28
C THR A 170 1.17 -7.99 4.61
N CYS A 171 1.24 -7.07 5.56
CA CYS A 171 2.51 -6.67 6.17
C CYS A 171 2.32 -6.39 7.65
N ARG A 172 3.42 -6.48 8.38
CA ARG A 172 3.53 -6.08 9.78
C ARG A 172 4.71 -5.12 9.92
N LEU A 173 4.44 -3.91 10.37
CA LEU A 173 5.45 -2.91 10.70
C LEU A 173 5.68 -2.97 12.21
N ASN A 174 6.90 -3.34 12.61
CA ASN A 174 7.29 -3.45 14.01
C ASN A 174 8.16 -2.26 14.39
N HIS A 175 7.71 -1.45 15.34
CA HIS A 175 8.52 -0.41 15.96
C HIS A 175 9.21 0.50 14.92
N LEU A 176 8.43 1.01 13.97
CA LEU A 176 8.97 1.71 12.81
C LEU A 176 9.60 3.05 13.19
N ASP A 177 10.90 3.19 12.99
CA ASP A 177 11.64 4.39 13.37
C ASP A 177 11.68 5.43 12.26
N VAL A 178 10.95 6.52 12.45
CA VAL A 178 10.92 7.66 11.53
C VAL A 178 12.31 8.26 11.30
N THR A 179 13.22 8.15 12.26
CA THR A 179 14.60 8.66 12.14
C THR A 179 15.49 7.78 11.25
N LYS A 180 15.10 6.51 11.05
CA LYS A 180 15.79 5.55 10.18
C LYS A 180 15.23 5.52 8.75
N SER A 181 14.28 6.40 8.43
CA SER A 181 13.82 6.59 7.07
C SER A 181 14.98 7.00 6.16
N VAL A 182 15.04 6.36 4.99
CA VAL A 182 16.08 6.64 4.00
C VAL A 182 15.68 7.90 3.25
N LEU A 183 16.60 8.84 3.09
CA LEU A 183 16.34 10.02 2.26
C LEU A 183 16.21 9.55 0.80
N ALA A 184 15.05 9.79 0.18
CA ALA A 184 14.87 9.53 -1.24
C ALA A 184 15.81 10.46 -2.01
N THR A 185 16.82 9.88 -2.67
CA THR A 185 17.69 10.62 -3.57
C THR A 185 16.93 10.94 -4.86
N PRO A 186 17.17 12.12 -5.48
CA PRO A 186 16.47 12.56 -6.69
C PRO A 186 16.50 11.55 -7.84
#